data_AF-A0A3L6KXK2-F1
#
_entry.id   AF-A0A3L6KXK2-F1
#
_cell.length_a   1.000
_cell.length_b   1.000
_cell.length_c   1.000
_cell.angle_alpha   90.00
_cell.angle_beta   90.00
_cell.angle_gamma   90.00
#
_symmetry.space_group_name_H-M   'P 1'
#
loop_
_entity.id
_entity.type
_entity.pdbx_description
1 polymer ?
#
loop_
_entity_poly.entity_id
_entity_poly.type
_entity_poly.pdbx_seq_one_letter_code
_entity_poly.pdbx_strand_id
1 'polypeptide(L)'
;MFQDWLTAIKELETTPGKAKEGVNFYSKLPPTKLQTTKAQVALLAAKAREITKEETPEWPADPILDSADPAGKLKELFLGGPTKTIATVAITDLFGAGQTGCSSREATCTAGAGNNRPNRLLTDMACVCEVETNGQVNDICYKGKAGTNAWASGGNPNIGSLQAIAKKCTADDETEHTDTDPMHLIQNILKLITSDGTHSYLGAFETNCNGGKGNSRCIKWPNLKPHAVVKDASTPWISSVAALGRALRGRIKHNDNIRAKQVALKRLADHSAAWENEINVASKHQR
;
A
#
# COMPACT_ATOMS: atom_id res chain seq x y z
N MET A 1 -28.34 23.39 7.00
CA MET A 1 -29.32 23.65 8.07
C MET A 1 -30.74 23.40 7.57
N PHE A 2 -31.34 24.19 6.66
CA PHE A 2 -32.71 23.94 6.18
C PHE A 2 -32.92 22.52 5.62
N GLN A 3 -31.99 22.00 4.81
CA GLN A 3 -32.07 20.64 4.28
C GLN A 3 -31.91 19.56 5.36
N ASP A 4 -31.00 19.74 6.31
CA ASP A 4 -30.80 18.79 7.42
C ASP A 4 -32.08 18.67 8.27
N TRP A 5 -32.75 19.80 8.54
CA TRP A 5 -34.04 19.83 9.23
C TRP A 5 -35.15 19.18 8.40
N LEU A 6 -35.20 19.42 7.09
CA LEU A 6 -36.19 18.82 6.21
C LEU A 6 -36.04 17.28 6.17
N THR A 7 -34.81 16.79 6.08
CA THR A 7 -34.51 15.35 6.13
C THR A 7 -34.90 14.75 7.48
N ALA A 8 -34.53 15.39 8.60
CA ALA A 8 -34.90 14.93 9.92
C ALA A 8 -36.43 14.86 10.11
N ILE A 9 -37.19 15.86 9.65
CA ILE A 9 -38.65 15.85 9.71
C ILE A 9 -39.22 14.68 8.90
N LYS A 10 -38.75 14.47 7.67
CA LYS A 10 -39.17 13.33 6.83
C LYS A 10 -38.86 11.97 7.49
N GLU A 11 -37.76 11.87 8.23
CA GLU A 11 -37.40 10.65 8.97
C GLU A 11 -38.29 10.41 10.19
N LEU A 12 -38.88 11.46 10.78
CA LEU A 12 -39.79 11.37 11.92
C LEU A 12 -41.25 11.15 11.50
N GLU A 13 -41.57 11.25 10.21
CA GLU A 13 -42.93 11.15 9.66
C GLU A 13 -43.15 9.88 8.82
N THR A 14 -44.37 9.36 8.82
CA THR A 14 -44.82 8.27 7.92
C THR A 14 -45.31 8.83 6.59
N THR A 15 -45.97 9.98 6.64
CA THR A 15 -46.39 10.83 5.52
C THR A 15 -46.29 12.28 5.99
N PRO A 16 -46.16 13.28 5.10
CA PRO A 16 -46.05 14.68 5.49
C PRO A 16 -47.10 15.09 6.55
N GLY A 17 -46.64 15.54 7.71
CA GLY A 17 -47.49 15.96 8.83
C GLY A 17 -48.03 14.82 9.72
N LYS A 18 -47.66 13.56 9.49
CA LYS A 18 -48.04 12.41 10.33
C LYS A 18 -46.80 11.75 10.94
N ALA A 19 -46.55 12.01 12.22
CA ALA A 19 -45.44 11.42 12.97
C ALA A 19 -45.50 9.88 12.98
N LYS A 20 -44.32 9.23 13.02
CA LYS A 20 -44.18 7.78 13.21
C LYS A 20 -44.68 7.37 14.60
N GLU A 21 -45.46 6.29 14.65
CA GLU A 21 -45.87 5.68 15.92
C GLU A 21 -44.63 5.28 16.74
N GLY A 22 -44.66 5.56 18.04
CA GLY A 22 -43.55 5.29 18.96
C GLY A 22 -42.44 6.35 18.98
N VAL A 23 -42.44 7.31 18.04
CA VAL A 23 -41.44 8.39 17.99
C VAL A 23 -41.96 9.61 18.76
N ASN A 24 -41.90 9.53 20.09
CA ASN A 24 -42.34 10.57 21.01
C ASN A 24 -41.20 10.97 21.96
N PHE A 25 -40.07 11.36 21.36
CA PHE A 25 -38.90 11.82 22.10
C PHE A 25 -39.27 12.95 23.06
N TYR A 26 -38.79 12.88 24.31
CA TYR A 26 -39.03 13.88 25.35
C TYR A 26 -40.49 14.17 25.74
N SER A 27 -41.48 13.44 25.19
CA SER A 27 -42.92 13.69 25.39
C SER A 27 -43.41 13.58 26.85
N LYS A 28 -42.66 12.86 27.69
CA LYS A 28 -42.96 12.65 29.12
C LYS A 28 -42.37 13.72 30.03
N LEU A 29 -41.62 14.69 29.50
CA LEU A 29 -41.00 15.75 30.31
C LEU A 29 -42.01 16.86 30.65
N PRO A 30 -41.99 17.38 31.90
CA PRO A 30 -42.73 18.60 32.27
C PRO A 30 -42.28 19.82 31.44
N PRO A 31 -43.12 20.84 31.24
CA PRO A 31 -42.82 21.98 30.36
C PRO A 31 -41.51 22.71 30.65
N THR A 32 -41.19 22.91 31.94
CA THR A 32 -39.95 23.58 32.37
C THR A 32 -38.71 22.74 32.06
N LYS A 33 -38.75 21.43 32.36
CA LYS A 33 -37.68 20.50 32.01
C LYS A 33 -37.52 20.35 30.50
N LEU A 34 -38.63 20.31 29.75
CA LEU A 34 -38.62 20.24 28.31
C LEU A 34 -37.89 21.43 27.68
N GLN A 35 -38.08 22.65 28.20
CA GLN A 35 -37.35 23.83 27.72
C GLN A 35 -35.84 23.73 27.96
N THR A 36 -35.44 23.31 29.17
CA THR A 36 -34.01 23.10 29.48
C THR A 36 -33.39 22.00 28.61
N THR A 37 -34.07 20.85 28.46
CA THR A 37 -33.61 19.75 27.61
C THR A 37 -33.48 20.17 26.14
N LYS A 38 -34.42 20.96 25.61
CA LYS A 38 -34.31 21.53 24.25
C LYS A 38 -33.04 22.37 24.07
N ALA A 39 -32.72 23.23 25.03
CA ALA A 39 -31.51 24.04 24.97
C ALA A 39 -30.23 23.18 25.00
N GLN A 40 -30.22 22.12 25.81
CA GLN A 40 -29.07 21.21 25.89
C GLN A 40 -28.93 20.35 24.63
N VAL A 41 -30.03 19.82 24.08
CA VAL A 41 -30.03 19.08 22.81
C VAL A 41 -29.56 19.97 21.66
N ALA A 42 -29.95 21.25 21.64
CA ALA A 42 -29.45 22.21 20.66
C ALA A 42 -27.93 22.38 20.75
N LEU A 43 -27.35 22.39 21.96
CA LEU A 43 -25.89 22.43 22.15
C LEU A 43 -25.21 21.16 21.64
N LEU A 44 -25.76 19.97 21.94
CA LEU A 44 -25.23 18.70 21.42
C LEU A 44 -25.30 18.65 19.88
N ALA A 45 -26.40 19.11 19.30
CA ALA A 45 -26.59 19.18 17.85
C ALA A 45 -25.62 20.17 17.19
N ALA A 46 -25.36 21.32 17.82
CA ALA A 46 -24.34 22.27 17.35
C ALA A 46 -22.94 21.63 17.35
N LYS A 47 -22.58 20.90 18.41
CA LYS A 47 -21.31 20.17 18.49
C LYS A 47 -21.21 19.06 17.45
N ALA A 48 -22.27 18.29 17.25
CA ALA A 48 -22.35 17.27 16.20
C ALA A 48 -22.13 17.89 14.82
N ARG A 49 -22.72 19.06 14.56
CA ARG A 49 -22.52 19.79 13.32
C ARG A 49 -21.07 20.20 13.10
N GLU A 50 -20.37 20.68 14.12
CA GLU A 50 -18.95 21.01 13.98
C GLU A 50 -18.12 19.76 13.63
N ILE A 51 -18.41 18.60 14.25
CA ILE A 51 -17.75 17.33 13.91
C ILE A 51 -17.99 16.95 12.44
N THR A 52 -19.19 17.18 11.90
CA THR A 52 -19.48 16.88 10.49
C THR A 52 -18.77 17.81 9.50
N LYS A 53 -18.35 19.00 9.95
CA LYS A 53 -17.58 19.95 9.12
C LYS A 53 -16.09 19.64 9.10
N GLU A 54 -15.59 18.88 10.07
CA GLU A 54 -14.18 18.49 10.07
C GLU A 54 -13.89 17.77 8.75
N GLU A 55 -12.86 18.20 8.05
CA GLU A 55 -12.41 17.50 6.85
C GLU A 55 -11.75 16.18 7.24
N THR A 56 -11.92 15.15 6.43
CA THR A 56 -11.07 13.95 6.51
C THR A 56 -10.04 14.04 5.40
N PRO A 57 -8.73 13.87 5.71
CA PRO A 57 -7.71 13.87 4.67
C PRO A 57 -8.08 12.88 3.57
N GLU A 58 -8.05 13.34 2.32
CA GLU A 58 -8.04 12.46 1.17
C GLU A 58 -6.68 11.76 1.08
N TRP A 59 -6.67 10.56 0.52
CA TRP A 59 -5.43 9.85 0.22
C TRP A 59 -5.14 9.92 -1.28
N PRO A 60 -3.87 9.87 -1.70
CA PRO A 60 -3.52 9.93 -3.11
C PRO A 60 -4.08 8.70 -3.84
N ALA A 61 -4.59 8.92 -5.06
CA ALA A 61 -4.92 7.83 -5.98
C ALA A 61 -3.68 6.96 -6.23
N ASP A 62 -3.88 5.65 -6.28
CA ASP A 62 -2.82 4.68 -6.50
C ASP A 62 -3.31 3.55 -7.42
N PRO A 63 -2.65 3.33 -8.57
CA PRO A 63 -3.11 2.34 -9.55
C PRO A 63 -3.14 0.89 -9.05
N ILE A 64 -2.41 0.56 -7.98
CA ILE A 64 -2.43 -0.78 -7.37
C ILE A 64 -3.60 -0.85 -6.40
N LEU A 65 -3.69 0.10 -5.48
CA LEU A 65 -4.75 0.14 -4.45
C LEU A 65 -6.15 0.28 -5.04
N ASP A 66 -6.28 1.07 -6.10
CA ASP A 66 -7.56 1.38 -6.76
C ASP A 66 -7.93 0.35 -7.85
N SER A 67 -7.07 -0.66 -8.06
CA SER A 67 -7.33 -1.74 -9.02
C SER A 67 -8.40 -2.71 -8.52
N ALA A 68 -9.17 -3.27 -9.45
CA ALA A 68 -10.01 -4.44 -9.18
C ALA A 68 -9.17 -5.71 -8.93
N ASP A 69 -7.89 -5.73 -9.35
CA ASP A 69 -6.94 -6.83 -9.11
C ASP A 69 -5.57 -6.30 -8.62
N PRO A 70 -5.48 -5.87 -7.35
CA PRO A 70 -4.22 -5.39 -6.76
C PRO A 70 -3.13 -6.45 -6.74
N ALA A 71 -3.50 -7.72 -6.52
CA ALA A 71 -2.58 -8.84 -6.51
C ALA A 71 -1.96 -9.07 -7.90
N GLY A 72 -2.76 -9.01 -8.96
CA GLY A 72 -2.28 -9.05 -10.33
C GLY A 72 -1.33 -7.89 -10.65
N LYS A 73 -1.59 -6.68 -10.13
CA LYS A 73 -0.68 -5.54 -10.31
C LYS A 73 0.67 -5.73 -9.63
N LEU A 74 0.69 -6.30 -8.41
CA LEU A 74 1.95 -6.64 -7.73
C LEU A 74 2.70 -7.76 -8.47
N LYS A 75 1.98 -8.79 -8.97
CA LYS A 75 2.58 -9.83 -9.82
C LYS A 75 3.13 -9.28 -11.12
N GLU A 76 2.50 -8.28 -11.72
CA GLU A 76 3.00 -7.62 -12.92
C GLU A 76 4.34 -6.91 -12.64
N LEU A 77 4.47 -6.22 -11.51
CA LEU A 77 5.74 -5.58 -11.10
C LEU A 77 6.85 -6.58 -10.77
N PHE A 78 6.49 -7.76 -10.26
CA PHE A 78 7.45 -8.79 -9.89
C PHE A 78 7.85 -9.71 -11.06
N LEU A 79 6.86 -10.27 -11.76
CA LEU A 79 6.97 -11.35 -12.75
C LEU A 79 6.66 -10.92 -14.18
N GLY A 80 6.19 -9.68 -14.38
CA GLY A 80 5.86 -9.16 -15.71
C GLY A 80 4.50 -9.56 -16.26
N GLY A 81 3.64 -10.23 -15.48
CA GLY A 81 2.25 -10.46 -15.86
C GLY A 81 1.33 -10.78 -14.67
N PRO A 82 0.05 -10.37 -14.72
CA PRO A 82 -0.86 -10.47 -13.57
C PRO A 82 -1.25 -11.92 -13.22
N THR A 83 -1.19 -12.83 -14.19
CA THR A 83 -1.53 -14.25 -14.00
C THR A 83 -0.30 -15.15 -13.84
N LYS A 84 0.91 -14.57 -13.86
CA LYS A 84 2.14 -15.35 -13.80
C LYS A 84 2.40 -15.85 -12.39
N THR A 85 3.04 -17.02 -12.33
CA THR A 85 3.54 -17.64 -11.10
C THR A 85 5.03 -17.84 -11.24
N ILE A 86 5.72 -18.12 -10.12
CA ILE A 86 7.15 -18.45 -10.17
C ILE A 86 7.40 -19.70 -11.04
N ALA A 87 6.46 -20.64 -11.14
CA ALA A 87 6.62 -21.84 -11.98
C ALA A 87 6.41 -21.55 -13.48
N THR A 88 5.60 -20.55 -13.83
CA THR A 88 5.15 -20.31 -15.21
C THR A 88 5.74 -19.04 -15.83
N VAL A 89 6.50 -18.25 -15.06
CA VAL A 89 7.20 -17.07 -15.59
C VAL A 89 8.26 -17.49 -16.59
N ALA A 90 8.31 -16.79 -17.71
CA ALA A 90 9.26 -16.96 -18.79
C ALA A 90 10.10 -15.69 -19.00
N ILE A 91 11.22 -15.81 -19.73
CA ILE A 91 12.10 -14.67 -20.07
C ILE A 91 11.31 -13.55 -20.78
N THR A 92 10.39 -13.89 -21.67
CA THR A 92 9.57 -12.89 -22.38
C THR A 92 8.60 -12.13 -21.48
N ASP A 93 8.25 -12.67 -20.31
CA ASP A 93 7.41 -11.94 -19.33
C ASP A 93 8.25 -10.87 -18.63
N LEU A 94 9.52 -11.19 -18.36
CA LEU A 94 10.45 -10.31 -17.65
C LEU A 94 11.04 -9.23 -18.55
N PHE A 95 11.24 -9.54 -19.84
CA PHE A 95 11.89 -8.64 -20.80
C PHE A 95 11.00 -8.19 -21.96
N GLY A 96 9.72 -8.56 -21.96
CA GLY A 96 8.77 -8.24 -23.03
C GLY A 96 8.73 -9.25 -24.17
N ALA A 97 7.63 -9.24 -24.91
CA ALA A 97 7.38 -10.19 -25.99
C ALA A 97 8.44 -10.10 -27.10
N GLY A 98 8.97 -11.26 -27.52
CA GLY A 98 10.00 -11.35 -28.56
C GLY A 98 11.40 -10.91 -28.12
N GLN A 99 11.58 -10.54 -26.84
CA GLN A 99 12.88 -10.19 -26.29
C GLN A 99 13.41 -11.31 -25.41
N THR A 100 14.73 -11.53 -25.45
CA THR A 100 15.38 -12.52 -24.58
C THR A 100 16.27 -11.90 -23.50
N GLY A 101 16.38 -10.57 -23.44
CA GLY A 101 17.37 -9.83 -22.63
C GLY A 101 18.13 -8.83 -23.51
N CYS A 102 18.97 -7.96 -22.94
CA CYS A 102 19.90 -7.16 -23.74
C CYS A 102 21.06 -8.01 -24.27
N SER A 103 21.82 -7.48 -25.24
CA SER A 103 23.04 -8.11 -25.79
C SER A 103 24.13 -8.37 -24.74
N SER A 104 24.01 -7.80 -23.54
CA SER A 104 24.86 -8.09 -22.41
C SER A 104 24.12 -7.97 -21.08
N ARG A 105 24.64 -8.66 -20.06
CA ARG A 105 24.21 -8.56 -18.67
C ARG A 105 24.36 -7.15 -18.12
N GLU A 106 25.47 -6.46 -18.43
CA GLU A 106 25.67 -5.07 -18.01
C GLU A 106 24.58 -4.13 -18.52
N ALA A 107 24.23 -4.24 -19.81
CA ALA A 107 23.17 -3.45 -20.40
C ALA A 107 21.80 -3.80 -19.78
N THR A 108 21.58 -5.08 -19.51
CA THR A 108 20.37 -5.58 -18.84
C THR A 108 20.26 -5.07 -17.40
N CYS A 109 21.39 -4.97 -16.69
CA CYS A 109 21.46 -4.58 -15.29
C CYS A 109 21.69 -3.08 -15.08
N THR A 110 21.55 -2.28 -16.14
CA THR A 110 21.56 -0.83 -16.06
C THR A 110 20.15 -0.32 -16.24
N ALA A 111 19.60 0.34 -15.22
CA ALA A 111 18.29 0.99 -15.29
C ALA A 111 18.22 1.94 -16.49
N GLY A 112 17.09 1.87 -17.19
CA GLY A 112 16.80 2.70 -18.35
C GLY A 112 15.46 2.32 -18.96
N ALA A 113 15.03 3.10 -19.94
CA ALA A 113 13.77 2.84 -20.65
C ALA A 113 13.82 1.54 -21.48
N GLY A 114 12.64 0.96 -21.70
CA GLY A 114 12.45 -0.22 -22.54
C GLY A 114 12.35 -1.53 -21.75
N ASN A 115 12.12 -2.63 -22.49
CA ASN A 115 11.78 -3.91 -21.88
C ASN A 115 13.01 -4.78 -21.56
N ASN A 116 14.19 -4.50 -22.14
CA ASN A 116 15.42 -5.29 -21.92
C ASN A 116 16.25 -4.81 -20.72
N ARG A 117 15.60 -4.14 -19.77
CA ARG A 117 16.21 -3.45 -18.62
C ARG A 117 15.65 -4.04 -17.32
N PRO A 118 16.24 -3.74 -16.16
CA PRO A 118 15.83 -4.33 -14.88
C PRO A 118 14.59 -3.56 -14.40
N ASN A 119 13.45 -3.81 -15.04
CA ASN A 119 12.19 -3.09 -14.81
C ASN A 119 11.14 -3.97 -14.09
N ARG A 120 11.53 -5.19 -13.71
CA ARG A 120 10.78 -6.14 -12.89
C ARG A 120 11.67 -6.55 -11.73
N LEU A 121 11.08 -6.71 -10.55
CA LEU A 121 11.87 -7.09 -9.38
C LEU A 121 12.60 -8.43 -9.57
N LEU A 122 12.02 -9.42 -10.27
CA LEU A 122 12.73 -10.68 -10.53
C LEU A 122 13.96 -10.51 -11.45
N THR A 123 13.89 -9.57 -12.39
CA THR A 123 15.05 -9.21 -13.25
C THR A 123 16.15 -8.54 -12.42
N ASP A 124 15.78 -7.63 -11.53
CA ASP A 124 16.70 -6.96 -10.59
C ASP A 124 17.38 -7.97 -9.66
N MET A 125 16.60 -8.91 -9.12
CA MET A 125 17.14 -10.02 -8.34
C MET A 125 18.13 -10.85 -9.16
N ALA A 126 17.88 -11.08 -10.46
CA ALA A 126 18.82 -11.79 -11.31
C ALA A 126 20.16 -11.06 -11.44
N CYS A 127 20.13 -9.75 -11.64
CA CYS A 127 21.32 -8.91 -11.74
C CYS A 127 22.24 -9.04 -10.52
N VAL A 128 21.66 -9.08 -9.32
CA VAL A 128 22.37 -9.19 -8.05
C VAL A 128 22.75 -10.65 -7.72
N CYS A 129 21.87 -11.62 -7.99
CA CYS A 129 21.94 -12.97 -7.43
C CYS A 129 22.28 -14.08 -8.41
N GLU A 130 22.19 -13.87 -9.72
CA GLU A 130 22.59 -14.90 -10.68
C GLU A 130 24.10 -15.06 -10.71
N VAL A 131 24.52 -16.32 -10.61
CA VAL A 131 25.91 -16.75 -10.78
C VAL A 131 26.33 -16.56 -12.24
N GLU A 132 27.64 -16.43 -12.45
CA GLU A 132 28.24 -16.28 -13.78
C GLU A 132 28.86 -17.63 -14.21
N THR A 133 29.00 -17.82 -15.52
CA THR A 133 29.54 -19.04 -16.12
C THR A 133 31.05 -19.20 -15.87
N ASN A 134 31.66 -20.32 -16.29
CA ASN A 134 33.12 -20.50 -16.32
C ASN A 134 33.83 -20.41 -14.95
N GLY A 135 33.28 -21.06 -13.93
CA GLY A 135 33.94 -21.20 -12.62
C GLY A 135 34.02 -19.89 -11.81
N GLN A 136 33.17 -18.92 -12.13
CA GLN A 136 33.03 -17.70 -11.34
C GLN A 136 32.34 -17.99 -10.00
N VAL A 137 32.24 -16.97 -9.15
CA VAL A 137 31.78 -17.11 -7.76
C VAL A 137 30.34 -17.65 -7.69
N ASN A 138 30.15 -18.72 -6.90
CA ASN A 138 28.85 -19.32 -6.57
C ASN A 138 28.28 -18.74 -5.26
N ASP A 139 27.09 -19.19 -4.86
CA ASP A 139 26.50 -18.89 -3.55
C ASP A 139 26.32 -17.40 -3.22
N ILE A 140 26.01 -16.57 -4.22
CA ILE A 140 25.96 -15.10 -4.09
C ILE A 140 24.86 -14.63 -3.12
N CYS A 141 23.61 -15.06 -3.33
CA CYS A 141 22.48 -14.66 -2.49
C CYS A 141 21.98 -15.77 -1.56
N TYR A 142 22.33 -17.04 -1.84
CA TYR A 142 22.01 -18.17 -0.97
C TYR A 142 22.98 -19.33 -1.24
N LYS A 143 23.22 -20.15 -0.21
CA LYS A 143 24.10 -21.32 -0.29
C LYS A 143 23.49 -22.46 -1.11
N GLY A 144 24.33 -23.22 -1.79
CA GLY A 144 23.92 -24.37 -2.61
C GLY A 144 23.49 -23.97 -4.02
N LYS A 145 23.77 -22.74 -4.46
CA LYS A 145 23.50 -22.31 -5.83
C LYS A 145 24.67 -22.72 -6.72
N ALA A 146 24.51 -23.84 -7.41
CA ALA A 146 25.51 -24.34 -8.35
C ALA A 146 25.56 -23.50 -9.65
N GLY A 147 26.74 -23.42 -10.26
CA GLY A 147 26.99 -22.69 -11.51
C GLY A 147 26.36 -23.28 -12.78
N THR A 148 25.65 -24.42 -12.69
CA THR A 148 25.04 -25.09 -13.86
C THR A 148 23.87 -24.31 -14.47
N ASN A 149 23.27 -23.39 -13.71
CA ASN A 149 22.22 -22.47 -14.19
C ASN A 149 22.73 -21.02 -14.13
N ALA A 150 23.91 -20.77 -14.71
CA ALA A 150 24.54 -19.46 -14.73
C ALA A 150 24.04 -18.57 -15.88
N TRP A 151 24.18 -17.26 -15.70
CA TRP A 151 23.96 -16.25 -16.74
C TRP A 151 25.30 -15.75 -17.25
N ALA A 152 25.60 -16.12 -18.50
CA ALA A 152 26.75 -15.62 -19.25
C ALA A 152 26.65 -14.11 -19.47
N SER A 153 27.72 -13.36 -19.23
CA SER A 153 27.75 -11.91 -19.44
C SER A 153 27.27 -11.44 -20.83
N GLY A 154 27.54 -12.21 -21.89
CA GLY A 154 27.11 -11.92 -23.27
C GLY A 154 25.82 -12.63 -23.71
N GLY A 155 25.03 -13.15 -22.77
CA GLY A 155 23.83 -13.94 -23.07
C GLY A 155 22.61 -13.51 -22.27
N ASN A 156 21.59 -14.36 -22.31
CA ASN A 156 20.34 -14.18 -21.58
C ASN A 156 20.41 -14.84 -20.18
N PRO A 157 19.65 -14.35 -19.20
CA PRO A 157 19.56 -14.99 -17.90
C PRO A 157 18.91 -16.37 -18.01
N ASN A 158 19.23 -17.25 -17.05
CA ASN A 158 18.69 -18.59 -17.02
C ASN A 158 17.37 -18.60 -16.25
N ILE A 159 16.26 -18.85 -16.93
CA ILE A 159 14.94 -18.81 -16.30
C ILE A 159 14.82 -19.77 -15.10
N GLY A 160 15.40 -20.97 -15.18
CA GLY A 160 15.39 -21.93 -14.07
C GLY A 160 16.12 -21.40 -12.83
N SER A 161 17.22 -20.67 -13.00
CA SER A 161 17.91 -20.00 -11.89
C SER A 161 17.12 -18.83 -11.32
N LEU A 162 16.45 -18.01 -12.15
CA LEU A 162 15.54 -16.96 -11.67
C LEU A 162 14.40 -17.54 -10.84
N GLN A 163 13.75 -18.58 -11.35
CA GLN A 163 12.69 -19.27 -10.63
C GLN A 163 13.20 -19.86 -9.31
N ALA A 164 14.42 -20.41 -9.28
CA ALA A 164 15.04 -20.91 -8.06
C ALA A 164 15.38 -19.78 -7.07
N ILE A 165 15.86 -18.62 -7.54
CA ILE A 165 16.07 -17.43 -6.71
C ILE A 165 14.75 -17.01 -6.06
N ALA A 166 13.70 -16.83 -6.86
CA ALA A 166 12.39 -16.42 -6.35
C ALA A 166 11.83 -17.42 -5.32
N LYS A 167 11.91 -18.73 -5.62
CA LYS A 167 11.47 -19.79 -4.70
C LYS A 167 12.18 -19.75 -3.36
N LYS A 168 13.46 -19.34 -3.30
CA LYS A 168 14.17 -19.22 -2.02
C LYS A 168 13.62 -18.13 -1.12
N CYS A 169 13.01 -17.09 -1.69
CA CYS A 169 12.36 -16.03 -0.93
C CYS A 169 10.91 -16.39 -0.52
N THR A 170 10.30 -17.40 -1.14
CA THR A 170 8.91 -17.81 -0.91
C THR A 170 8.78 -19.24 -0.38
N ALA A 171 9.89 -19.82 0.10
CA ALA A 171 9.94 -21.18 0.64
C ALA A 171 9.59 -21.23 2.14
N ASP A 172 9.37 -20.06 2.75
CA ASP A 172 8.90 -20.00 4.12
C ASP A 172 7.37 -20.11 4.12
N ASP A 173 6.85 -21.01 4.96
CA ASP A 173 5.42 -21.23 5.19
C ASP A 173 4.86 -20.19 6.19
N GLU A 174 5.67 -19.21 6.59
CA GLU A 174 5.25 -18.14 7.49
C GLU A 174 3.99 -17.42 6.95
N THR A 175 3.01 -17.35 7.85
CA THR A 175 1.75 -16.64 7.66
C THR A 175 2.01 -15.22 7.17
N GLU A 176 1.20 -14.77 6.21
CA GLU A 176 1.14 -13.40 5.71
C GLU A 176 1.47 -12.38 6.82
N HIS A 177 2.56 -11.61 6.66
CA HIS A 177 2.86 -10.51 7.58
C HIS A 177 1.85 -9.39 7.34
N THR A 178 0.65 -9.53 7.90
CA THR A 178 -0.52 -8.66 7.69
C THR A 178 -0.26 -7.18 7.99
N ASP A 179 0.83 -6.85 8.70
CA ASP A 179 1.10 -5.50 9.20
C ASP A 179 2.30 -4.80 8.52
N THR A 180 2.92 -5.42 7.51
CA THR A 180 4.13 -4.83 6.92
C THR A 180 3.80 -3.72 5.92
N ASP A 181 4.14 -2.47 6.27
CA ASP A 181 4.02 -1.31 5.38
C ASP A 181 4.91 -1.46 4.14
N PRO A 182 4.35 -1.49 2.91
CA PRO A 182 5.13 -1.60 1.67
C PRO A 182 6.19 -0.50 1.51
N MET A 183 5.94 0.70 2.06
CA MET A 183 6.96 1.76 2.06
C MET A 183 8.18 1.36 2.87
N HIS A 184 7.98 0.72 4.03
CA HIS A 184 9.09 0.34 4.89
C HIS A 184 9.98 -0.70 4.20
N LEU A 185 9.38 -1.65 3.46
CA LEU A 185 10.12 -2.59 2.62
C LEU A 185 10.99 -1.87 1.59
N ILE A 186 10.42 -0.91 0.85
CA ILE A 186 11.18 -0.12 -0.13
C ILE A 186 12.28 0.71 0.54
N GLN A 187 12.01 1.33 1.69
CA GLN A 187 13.03 2.09 2.42
C GLN A 187 14.21 1.21 2.84
N ASN A 188 13.98 -0.04 3.21
CA ASN A 188 15.06 -0.97 3.54
C ASN A 188 15.91 -1.31 2.32
N ILE A 189 15.31 -1.44 1.13
CA ILE A 189 16.05 -1.59 -0.12
C ILE A 189 16.85 -0.32 -0.45
N LEU A 190 16.23 0.87 -0.35
CA LEU A 190 16.89 2.14 -0.66
C LEU A 190 18.12 2.41 0.22
N LYS A 191 18.10 1.95 1.49
CA LYS A 191 19.26 2.04 2.39
C LYS A 191 20.46 1.19 1.96
N LEU A 192 20.23 0.16 1.14
CA LEU A 192 21.29 -0.69 0.58
C LEU A 192 21.89 -0.12 -0.70
N ILE A 193 21.34 0.97 -1.23
CA ILE A 193 21.85 1.61 -2.44
C ILE A 193 23.10 2.43 -2.11
N THR A 194 24.19 2.10 -2.79
CA THR A 194 25.47 2.81 -2.71
C THR A 194 25.65 3.74 -3.91
N SER A 195 26.66 4.61 -3.87
CA SER A 195 26.94 5.54 -4.96
C SER A 195 28.45 5.79 -5.07
N ASP A 196 28.95 5.88 -6.30
CA ASP A 196 30.34 6.27 -6.61
C ASP A 196 30.52 7.79 -6.73
N GLY A 197 29.43 8.55 -6.55
CA GLY A 197 29.41 10.01 -6.72
C GLY A 197 28.72 10.46 -8.00
N THR A 198 28.58 9.60 -9.02
CA THR A 198 27.88 9.91 -10.28
C THR A 198 26.71 8.96 -10.51
N HIS A 199 26.84 7.70 -10.10
CA HIS A 199 25.85 6.64 -10.30
C HIS A 199 25.45 6.01 -8.97
N SER A 200 24.29 5.38 -8.95
CA SER A 200 23.82 4.59 -7.81
C SER A 200 23.79 3.11 -8.14
N TYR A 201 24.02 2.27 -7.14
CA TYR A 201 24.12 0.82 -7.30
C TYR A 201 23.40 0.08 -6.18
N LEU A 202 22.73 -1.02 -6.51
CA LEU A 202 22.23 -1.99 -5.53
C LEU A 202 22.96 -3.31 -5.78
N GLY A 203 23.63 -3.84 -4.76
CA GLY A 203 24.51 -5.00 -4.87
C GLY A 203 25.99 -4.61 -4.79
N ALA A 204 26.88 -5.59 -4.95
CA ALA A 204 28.32 -5.39 -4.87
C ALA A 204 28.84 -4.75 -6.16
N PHE A 205 29.41 -3.55 -6.07
CA PHE A 205 29.96 -2.76 -7.18
C PHE A 205 31.46 -2.53 -7.08
N GLU A 206 32.16 -2.68 -8.21
CA GLU A 206 33.59 -2.39 -8.42
C GLU A 206 33.80 -1.63 -9.74
N THR A 207 33.48 -2.24 -10.89
CA THR A 207 33.70 -1.66 -12.24
C THR A 207 32.43 -1.58 -13.09
N ASN A 208 31.74 -2.70 -13.32
CA ASN A 208 30.47 -2.77 -14.05
C ASN A 208 29.57 -3.93 -13.60
N CYS A 209 28.26 -3.83 -13.82
CA CYS A 209 27.27 -4.82 -13.38
C CYS A 209 27.15 -6.03 -14.34
N ASN A 210 28.27 -6.69 -14.67
CA ASN A 210 28.32 -7.72 -15.69
C ASN A 210 28.39 -9.18 -15.16
N GLY A 211 28.44 -9.38 -13.84
CA GLY A 211 28.44 -10.70 -13.21
C GLY A 211 29.81 -11.33 -12.91
N GLY A 212 30.91 -10.77 -13.40
CA GLY A 212 32.25 -11.33 -13.21
C GLY A 212 32.81 -11.18 -11.78
N LYS A 213 33.72 -12.07 -11.36
CA LYS A 213 34.35 -12.07 -10.03
C LYS A 213 35.17 -10.82 -9.72
N GLY A 214 35.86 -10.26 -10.73
CA GLY A 214 36.57 -8.97 -10.64
C GLY A 214 35.75 -7.80 -11.17
N ASN A 215 34.46 -8.01 -11.32
CA ASN A 215 33.48 -7.00 -11.69
C ASN A 215 32.35 -7.05 -10.65
N SER A 216 31.18 -6.54 -11.03
CA SER A 216 30.08 -6.29 -10.09
C SER A 216 28.87 -7.17 -10.35
N ARG A 217 28.13 -7.45 -9.28
CA ARG A 217 26.79 -8.05 -9.32
C ARG A 217 25.83 -7.04 -8.71
N CYS A 218 25.26 -6.22 -9.57
CA CYS A 218 24.50 -5.07 -9.16
C CYS A 218 23.43 -4.69 -10.17
N ILE A 219 22.56 -3.78 -9.74
CA ILE A 219 21.78 -2.91 -10.63
C ILE A 219 22.46 -1.55 -10.62
N LYS A 220 22.61 -0.91 -11.78
CA LYS A 220 23.15 0.44 -11.94
C LYS A 220 22.06 1.42 -12.33
N TRP A 221 21.92 2.50 -11.58
CA TRP A 221 21.14 3.68 -11.98
C TRP A 221 22.08 4.78 -12.48
N PRO A 222 22.18 5.01 -13.80
CA PRO A 222 23.09 5.99 -14.35
C PRO A 222 22.64 7.40 -14.00
N ASN A 223 23.60 8.25 -13.63
CA ASN A 223 23.43 9.67 -13.31
C ASN A 223 22.35 9.96 -12.24
N LEU A 224 22.07 9.00 -11.36
CA LEU A 224 21.11 9.14 -10.28
C LEU A 224 21.82 9.00 -8.94
N LYS A 225 21.39 9.82 -7.98
CA LYS A 225 21.77 9.73 -6.58
C LYS A 225 20.82 8.75 -5.85
N PRO A 226 21.22 8.14 -4.72
CA PRO A 226 20.42 7.11 -4.07
C PRO A 226 18.98 7.57 -3.72
N HIS A 227 18.83 8.81 -3.24
CA HIS A 227 17.52 9.38 -2.89
C HIS A 227 16.58 9.60 -4.09
N ALA A 228 17.12 9.66 -5.31
CA ALA A 228 16.35 9.87 -6.54
C ALA A 228 15.82 8.54 -7.13
N VAL A 229 16.41 7.39 -6.77
CA VAL A 229 16.05 6.07 -7.30
C VAL A 229 14.57 5.73 -7.08
N VAL A 230 14.00 6.12 -5.94
CA VAL A 230 12.57 5.88 -5.63
C VAL A 230 11.59 6.54 -6.62
N LYS A 231 12.06 7.51 -7.40
CA LYS A 231 11.28 8.24 -8.41
C LYS A 231 11.63 7.82 -9.84
N ASP A 232 12.57 6.90 -10.02
CA ASP A 232 12.97 6.45 -11.34
C ASP A 232 11.85 5.62 -11.98
N ALA A 233 11.42 6.03 -13.18
CA ALA A 233 10.39 5.34 -13.94
C ALA A 233 10.91 4.02 -14.56
N SER A 234 12.24 3.86 -14.65
CA SER A 234 12.85 2.66 -15.22
C SER A 234 12.75 1.45 -14.30
N THR A 235 12.59 1.67 -12.99
CA THR A 235 12.37 0.64 -11.97
C THR A 235 11.00 0.83 -11.30
N PRO A 236 9.90 0.60 -12.03
CA PRO A 236 8.54 0.88 -11.55
C PRO A 236 8.18 0.07 -10.30
N TRP A 237 8.78 -1.10 -10.09
CA TRP A 237 8.55 -1.89 -8.88
C TRP A 237 8.97 -1.15 -7.60
N ILE A 238 9.98 -0.26 -7.64
CA ILE A 238 10.37 0.58 -6.49
C ILE A 238 9.35 1.69 -6.29
N SER A 239 9.08 2.45 -7.34
CA SER A 239 8.27 3.68 -7.25
C SER A 239 6.79 3.39 -7.01
N SER A 240 6.23 2.36 -7.66
CA SER A 240 4.83 1.95 -7.49
C SER A 240 4.57 1.31 -6.12
N VAL A 241 5.47 0.46 -5.61
CA VAL A 241 5.28 -0.12 -4.25
C VAL A 241 5.45 0.95 -3.17
N ALA A 242 6.36 1.92 -3.36
CA ALA A 242 6.46 3.09 -2.49
C ALA A 242 5.18 3.96 -2.54
N ALA A 243 4.58 4.14 -3.72
CA ALA A 243 3.31 4.86 -3.86
C ALA A 243 2.15 4.15 -3.14
N LEU A 244 2.06 2.82 -3.30
CA LEU A 244 1.08 1.98 -2.60
C LEU A 244 1.18 2.16 -1.09
N GLY A 245 2.38 2.12 -0.51
CA GLY A 245 2.57 2.35 0.93
C GLY A 245 2.12 3.74 1.39
N ARG A 246 2.29 4.79 0.58
CA ARG A 246 1.74 6.13 0.89
C ARG A 246 0.22 6.16 0.83
N ALA A 247 -0.38 5.56 -0.20
CA ALA A 247 -1.82 5.53 -0.37
C ALA A 247 -2.51 4.71 0.74
N LEU A 248 -1.96 3.54 1.09
CA LEU A 248 -2.45 2.71 2.20
C LEU A 248 -2.46 3.46 3.52
N ARG A 249 -1.35 4.12 3.90
CA ARG A 249 -1.29 4.93 5.12
C ARG A 249 -2.32 6.07 5.12
N GLY A 250 -2.50 6.73 3.97
CA GLY A 250 -3.52 7.76 3.81
C GLY A 250 -4.94 7.21 4.04
N ARG A 251 -5.25 6.06 3.42
CA ARG A 251 -6.57 5.41 3.52
C ARG A 251 -6.85 4.88 4.93
N ILE A 252 -5.85 4.31 5.61
CA ILE A 252 -5.97 3.88 7.02
C ILE A 252 -6.31 5.09 7.89
N LYS A 253 -5.53 6.18 7.78
CA LYS A 253 -5.77 7.42 8.54
C LYS A 253 -7.15 8.01 8.26
N HIS A 254 -7.61 7.96 7.01
CA HIS A 254 -8.95 8.39 6.64
C HIS A 254 -10.03 7.56 7.36
N ASN A 255 -9.95 6.23 7.27
CA ASN A 255 -10.90 5.33 7.89
C ASN A 255 -10.94 5.50 9.43
N ASP A 256 -9.78 5.68 10.06
CA ASP A 256 -9.68 5.95 11.49
C ASP A 256 -10.37 7.25 11.89
N ASN A 257 -10.20 8.31 11.09
CA ASN A 257 -10.86 9.59 11.32
C ASN A 257 -12.38 9.47 11.15
N ILE A 258 -12.86 8.77 10.12
CA ILE A 258 -14.31 8.52 9.93
C ILE A 258 -14.87 7.74 11.12
N ARG A 259 -14.18 6.69 11.56
CA ARG A 259 -14.59 5.88 12.72
C ARG A 259 -14.63 6.73 14.00
N ALA A 260 -13.63 7.57 14.23
CA ALA A 260 -13.59 8.47 15.38
C ALA A 260 -14.77 9.45 15.37
N LYS A 261 -15.10 10.03 14.22
CA LYS A 261 -16.26 10.91 14.05
C LYS A 261 -17.58 10.18 14.32
N GLN A 262 -17.76 8.98 13.77
CA GLN A 262 -18.95 8.15 14.01
C GLN A 262 -19.12 7.83 15.51
N VAL A 263 -18.04 7.47 16.20
CA VAL A 263 -18.06 7.22 17.65
C VAL A 263 -18.42 8.49 18.42
N ALA A 264 -17.86 9.65 18.05
CA ALA A 264 -18.16 10.91 18.71
C ALA A 264 -19.63 11.34 18.51
N LEU A 265 -20.15 11.24 17.29
CA LEU A 265 -21.55 11.51 16.97
C LEU A 265 -22.49 10.58 17.73
N LYS A 266 -22.16 9.29 17.78
CA LYS A 266 -22.94 8.31 18.56
C LYS A 266 -22.98 8.67 20.04
N ARG A 267 -21.85 9.07 20.64
CA ARG A 267 -21.82 9.51 22.06
C ARG A 267 -22.72 10.73 22.30
N LEU A 268 -22.77 11.68 21.37
CA LEU A 268 -23.68 12.84 21.48
C LEU A 268 -25.15 12.41 21.38
N ALA A 269 -25.47 11.48 20.49
CA ALA A 269 -26.81 10.92 20.37
C ALA A 269 -27.23 10.13 21.63
N ASP A 270 -26.33 9.29 22.16
CA ASP A 270 -26.58 8.50 23.37
C ASP A 270 -26.76 9.43 24.61
N HIS A 271 -26.00 10.54 24.70
CA HIS A 271 -26.17 11.55 25.76
C HIS A 271 -27.54 12.25 25.67
N SER A 272 -27.95 12.63 24.46
CA SER A 272 -29.28 13.18 24.19
C SER A 272 -30.38 12.21 24.67
N ALA A 273 -30.28 10.94 24.29
CA ALA A 273 -31.25 9.90 24.69
C ALA A 273 -31.29 9.63 26.20
N ALA A 274 -30.18 9.82 26.93
CA ALA A 274 -30.16 9.64 28.38
C ALA A 274 -31.10 10.60 29.12
N TRP A 275 -31.28 11.83 28.64
CA TRP A 275 -32.21 12.81 29.22
C TRP A 275 -33.68 12.41 29.09
N GLU A 276 -34.01 11.47 28.21
CA GLU A 276 -35.36 10.88 28.16
C GLU A 276 -35.64 9.97 29.35
N ASN A 277 -34.59 9.35 29.90
CA ASN A 277 -34.68 8.29 30.91
C ASN A 277 -34.46 8.80 32.35
N GLU A 278 -33.90 10.00 32.56
CA GLU A 278 -33.67 10.58 33.90
C GLU A 278 -34.97 10.90 34.68
N ILE A 279 -36.15 10.74 34.08
CA ILE A 279 -37.46 10.97 34.72
C ILE A 279 -37.79 9.92 35.81
N ASN A 280 -37.22 8.71 35.75
CA ASN A 280 -37.58 7.63 36.70
C ASN A 280 -36.80 7.64 38.02
N VAL A 281 -35.69 8.38 38.14
CA VAL A 281 -34.84 8.35 39.35
C VAL A 281 -35.13 9.55 40.27
N ALA A 282 -35.41 10.74 39.72
CA ALA A 282 -35.67 11.93 40.52
C ALA A 282 -37.04 11.90 41.26
N SER A 283 -38.01 11.09 40.81
CA SER A 283 -39.32 10.97 41.47
C SER A 283 -39.33 10.02 42.68
N LYS A 284 -38.27 9.22 42.88
CA LYS A 284 -38.13 8.28 44.01
C LYS A 284 -37.42 8.87 45.24
N HIS A 285 -36.92 10.09 45.18
CA HIS A 285 -36.25 10.75 46.32
C HIS A 285 -37.02 11.96 46.87
N GLN A 286 -38.29 12.11 46.48
CA GLN A 286 -39.21 13.12 47.04
C GLN A 286 -40.47 12.48 47.66
N ARG A 287 -40.42 11.22 48.08
CA ARG A 287 -41.46 10.60 48.90
C ARG A 287 -40.90 10.16 50.24
#